data_AF-F0LHI4-F1
#
_entry.id   AF-F0LHI4-F1
#
_cell.length_a   1.000
_cell.length_b   1.000
_cell.length_c   1.000
_cell.angle_alpha   90.00
_cell.angle_beta   90.00
_cell.angle_gamma   90.00
#
_symmetry.space_group_name_H-M   'P 1'
#
loop_
_entity.id
_entity.type
_entity.pdbx_description
1 polymer ?
#
loop_
_entity_poly.entity_id
_entity_poly.type
_entity_poly.pdbx_seq_one_letter_code
_entity_poly.pdbx_strand_id
1 'polypeptide(L)'
;MEEVFKEIEKRIKRLEAEIELAEQRLKLLEETGAAHKYRIWEKRKDYSEYYLILIALWLVVGMMFLYYIKSRYAQRIPFSLTPYVVLVVILISFPLGYLVWKFMHREAIESPLDYLHKREKSARIVLNEFYLPLKEALKKQDKERLRLLADTLLTNLSLAEAIENINEGNPKIMAYALYLYISRDKYPNLKDDIEEAVALLRNKPLKALMMSLLEKS
;
A
#
# COMPACT_ATOMS: atom_id res chain seq x y z
N MET A 1 -5.50 -13.40 31.19
CA MET A 1 -6.27 -14.04 30.08
C MET A 1 -7.52 -13.26 29.72
N GLU A 2 -8.36 -12.85 30.68
CA GLU A 2 -9.55 -12.04 30.39
C GLU A 2 -9.21 -10.72 29.66
N GLU A 3 -8.15 -10.04 30.08
CA GLU A 3 -7.67 -8.82 29.45
C GLU A 3 -7.26 -9.02 27.98
N VAL A 4 -6.63 -10.16 27.66
CA VAL A 4 -6.25 -10.53 26.29
C VAL A 4 -7.51 -10.68 25.42
N PHE A 5 -8.52 -11.42 25.90
CA PHE A 5 -9.77 -11.58 25.16
C PHE A 5 -10.51 -10.24 24.98
N LYS A 6 -10.49 -9.36 26.00
CA LYS A 6 -11.08 -8.02 25.92
C LYS A 6 -10.42 -7.17 24.84
N GLU A 7 -9.09 -7.17 24.75
CA GLU A 7 -8.37 -6.43 23.71
C GLU A 7 -8.59 -7.05 22.31
N ILE A 8 -8.65 -8.38 22.18
CA ILE A 8 -9.03 -9.05 20.93
C ILE A 8 -10.43 -8.62 20.48
N GLU A 9 -11.44 -8.69 21.37
CA GLU A 9 -12.82 -8.32 21.02
C GLU A 9 -12.97 -6.84 20.66
N LYS A 10 -12.29 -5.96 21.40
CA LYS A 10 -12.25 -4.54 21.10
C LYS A 10 -11.64 -4.27 19.73
N ARG A 11 -10.59 -5.02 19.34
CA ARG A 11 -9.99 -4.85 18.02
C ARG A 11 -10.86 -5.43 16.91
N ILE A 12 -11.49 -6.59 17.12
CA ILE A 12 -12.48 -7.16 16.20
C ILE A 12 -13.59 -6.14 15.91
N LYS A 13 -14.22 -5.57 16.95
CA LYS A 13 -15.28 -4.56 16.79
C LYS A 13 -14.81 -3.32 16.01
N ARG A 14 -13.55 -2.91 16.19
CA ARG A 14 -12.98 -1.80 15.40
C ARG A 14 -12.80 -2.17 13.94
N LEU A 15 -12.31 -3.38 13.64
CA LEU A 15 -12.17 -3.83 12.26
C LEU A 15 -13.52 -3.97 11.57
N GLU A 16 -14.53 -4.51 12.25
CA GLU A 16 -15.91 -4.56 11.76
C GLU A 16 -16.44 -3.16 11.44
N ALA A 17 -16.25 -2.20 12.34
CA ALA A 17 -16.65 -0.81 12.09
C ALA A 17 -15.86 -0.15 10.95
N GLU A 18 -14.56 -0.43 10.81
CA GLU A 18 -13.74 0.06 9.69
C GLU A 18 -14.25 -0.51 8.35
N ILE A 19 -14.64 -1.79 8.31
CA ILE A 19 -15.23 -2.43 7.13
C ILE A 19 -16.58 -1.80 6.79
N GLU A 20 -17.48 -1.69 7.76
CA GLU A 20 -18.82 -1.12 7.55
C GLU A 20 -18.75 0.32 7.03
N LEU A 21 -17.89 1.15 7.63
CA LEU A 21 -17.71 2.53 7.18
C LEU A 21 -17.11 2.61 5.77
N ALA A 22 -16.19 1.72 5.42
CA ALA A 22 -15.62 1.66 4.08
C ALA A 22 -16.68 1.24 3.05
N GLU A 23 -17.47 0.21 3.34
CA GLU A 23 -18.56 -0.26 2.49
C GLU A 23 -19.64 0.80 2.28
N GLN A 24 -20.08 1.48 3.34
CA GLN A 24 -21.05 2.57 3.24
C GLN A 24 -20.54 3.71 2.36
N ARG A 25 -19.26 4.08 2.49
CA ARG A 25 -18.65 5.12 1.64
C ARG A 25 -18.54 4.68 0.19
N LEU A 26 -18.14 3.44 -0.06
CA LEU A 26 -18.06 2.88 -1.42
C LEU A 26 -19.45 2.88 -2.06
N LYS A 27 -20.47 2.41 -1.34
CA LYS A 27 -21.86 2.41 -1.81
C LYS A 27 -22.37 3.82 -2.12
N LEU A 28 -22.11 4.80 -1.26
CA LEU A 28 -22.46 6.21 -1.52
C LEU A 28 -21.74 6.76 -2.76
N LEU A 29 -20.48 6.40 -2.99
CA LEU A 29 -19.72 6.82 -4.18
C LEU A 29 -20.27 6.18 -5.46
N GLU A 30 -20.77 4.95 -5.38
CA GLU A 30 -21.47 4.29 -6.49
C GLU A 30 -22.83 4.93 -6.78
N GLU A 31 -23.65 5.16 -5.76
CA GLU A 31 -25.00 5.74 -5.89
C GLU A 31 -24.97 7.18 -6.42
N THR A 32 -23.98 7.98 -6.01
CA THR A 32 -23.81 9.36 -6.48
C THR A 32 -23.17 9.48 -7.87
N GLY A 33 -22.75 8.35 -8.48
CA GLY A 33 -21.97 8.34 -9.72
C GLY A 33 -20.59 8.97 -9.59
N ALA A 34 -20.17 9.35 -8.38
CA ALA A 34 -18.87 9.94 -8.10
C ALA A 34 -17.73 8.95 -8.43
N ALA A 35 -17.94 7.65 -8.20
CA ALA A 35 -17.01 6.60 -8.62
C ALA A 35 -16.72 6.65 -10.13
N HIS A 36 -17.74 6.91 -10.95
CA HIS A 36 -17.56 7.06 -12.40
C HIS A 36 -16.79 8.35 -12.74
N LYS A 37 -17.09 9.46 -12.04
CA LYS A 37 -16.38 10.73 -12.20
C LYS A 37 -14.90 10.63 -11.84
N TYR A 38 -14.56 9.93 -10.75
CA TYR A 38 -13.16 9.66 -10.37
C TYR A 38 -12.44 8.81 -11.41
N ARG A 39 -13.04 7.70 -11.87
CA ARG A 39 -12.46 6.86 -12.94
C ARG A 39 -12.24 7.63 -14.25
N ILE A 40 -13.15 8.54 -14.61
CA ILE A 40 -12.98 9.41 -15.78
C ILE A 40 -11.83 10.40 -15.57
N TRP A 41 -11.73 11.01 -14.39
CA TRP A 41 -10.70 12.00 -14.09
C TRP A 41 -9.30 11.38 -14.08
N GLU A 42 -9.19 10.17 -13.53
CA GLU A 42 -7.98 9.36 -13.53
C GLU A 42 -7.54 8.99 -14.95
N LYS A 43 -8.47 8.52 -15.80
CA LYS A 43 -8.19 8.30 -17.24
C LYS A 43 -7.73 9.57 -17.95
N ARG A 44 -8.32 10.75 -17.67
CA ARG A 44 -7.88 12.02 -18.27
C ARG A 44 -6.44 12.38 -17.90
N LYS A 45 -6.00 12.04 -16.69
CA LYS A 45 -4.63 12.27 -16.23
C LYS A 45 -3.64 11.41 -17.03
N ASP A 46 -4.02 10.19 -17.41
CA ASP A 46 -3.20 9.34 -18.27
C ASP A 46 -3.10 9.86 -19.71
N TYR A 47 -4.16 10.48 -20.25
CA TYR A 47 -4.12 11.06 -21.60
C TYR A 47 -3.16 12.27 -21.71
N SER A 48 -2.84 12.96 -20.61
CA SER A 48 -1.92 14.10 -20.62
C SER A 48 -0.51 13.72 -21.14
N GLU A 49 -0.06 12.48 -20.90
CA GLU A 49 1.23 11.97 -21.38
C GLU A 49 1.27 11.87 -22.91
N TYR A 50 0.17 11.45 -23.52
CA TYR A 50 0.04 11.38 -24.98
C TYR A 50 0.08 12.77 -25.61
N TYR A 51 -0.52 13.78 -24.99
CA TYR A 51 -0.44 15.17 -25.46
C TYR A 51 0.99 15.72 -25.36
N LEU A 52 1.74 15.40 -24.29
CA LEU A 52 3.14 15.81 -24.16
C LEU A 52 4.02 15.20 -25.26
N ILE A 53 3.83 13.91 -25.55
CA ILE A 53 4.55 13.22 -26.63
C ILE A 53 4.16 13.80 -28.00
N LEU A 54 2.87 14.06 -28.23
CA LEU A 54 2.39 14.64 -29.49
C LEU A 54 2.94 16.05 -29.71
N ILE A 55 3.00 16.90 -28.68
CA ILE A 55 3.62 18.23 -28.76
C ILE A 55 5.11 18.12 -29.08
N ALA A 56 5.84 17.21 -28.43
CA ALA A 56 7.25 16.99 -28.72
C ALA A 56 7.46 16.54 -30.17
N LEU A 57 6.64 15.62 -30.68
CA LEU A 57 6.68 15.17 -32.07
C LEU A 57 6.38 16.32 -33.04
N TRP A 58 5.38 17.16 -32.73
CA TRP A 58 5.03 18.32 -33.55
C TRP A 58 6.18 19.32 -33.64
N LEU A 59 6.87 19.61 -32.52
CA LEU A 59 8.03 20.49 -32.50
C LEU A 59 9.19 19.95 -33.36
N VAL A 60 9.43 18.64 -33.35
CA VAL A 60 10.42 18.00 -34.22
C VAL A 60 10.04 18.14 -35.70
N VAL A 61 8.79 17.87 -36.06
CA VAL A 61 8.31 18.05 -37.45
C VAL A 61 8.40 19.51 -37.89
N GLY A 62 8.03 20.46 -37.02
CA GLY A 62 8.18 21.89 -37.27
C GLY A 62 9.64 22.30 -37.48
N MET A 63 10.58 21.75 -36.71
CA MET A 63 12.01 21.99 -36.90
C MET A 63 12.51 21.41 -38.23
N MET A 64 12.10 20.19 -38.60
CA MET A 64 12.45 19.60 -39.89
C MET A 64 11.95 20.45 -41.06
N PHE A 65 10.75 21.02 -40.95
CA PHE A 65 10.19 21.91 -41.96
C PHE A 65 11.00 23.21 -42.09
N LEU A 66 11.37 23.83 -40.97
CA LEU A 66 12.23 25.01 -40.95
C LEU A 66 13.63 24.73 -41.54
N TYR A 67 14.19 23.56 -41.24
CA TYR A 67 15.46 23.11 -41.81
C TYR A 67 15.35 22.92 -43.34
N TYR A 68 14.27 22.28 -43.80
CA TYR A 68 14.00 22.09 -45.23
C TYR A 68 13.88 23.43 -45.97
N ILE A 69 13.13 24.40 -45.42
CA ILE A 69 13.01 25.75 -46.01
C ILE A 69 14.39 26.42 -46.09
N LYS A 70 15.18 26.38 -45.02
CA LYS A 70 16.53 26.96 -45.04
C LYS A 70 17.41 26.27 -46.08
N SER A 71 17.38 24.94 -46.17
CA SER A 71 18.17 24.19 -47.14
C SER A 71 17.78 24.52 -48.59
N ARG A 72 16.50 24.79 -48.85
CA ARG A 72 15.98 25.07 -50.20
C ARG A 72 16.10 26.53 -50.61
N TYR A 73 16.03 27.45 -49.65
CA TYR A 73 15.97 28.91 -49.89
C TYR A 73 17.13 29.68 -49.23
N ALA A 74 18.25 28.99 -48.94
CA ALA A 74 19.40 29.47 -48.18
C ALA A 74 19.94 30.85 -48.62
N GLN A 75 19.83 31.18 -49.90
CA GLN A 75 20.32 32.45 -50.46
C GLN A 75 19.38 33.65 -50.26
N ARG A 76 18.08 33.42 -49.95
CA ARG A 76 17.09 34.51 -49.84
C ARG A 76 16.71 34.89 -48.42
N ILE A 77 17.06 34.08 -47.42
CA ILE A 77 16.59 34.31 -46.05
C ILE A 77 17.76 34.22 -45.04
N PRO A 78 18.31 35.37 -44.60
CA PRO A 78 19.45 35.43 -43.69
C PRO A 78 19.00 35.30 -42.22
N PHE A 79 18.21 34.28 -41.87
CA PHE A 79 17.90 33.99 -40.45
C PHE A 79 18.77 32.86 -39.90
N SER A 80 19.20 33.04 -38.66
CA SER A 80 19.91 32.00 -37.90
C SER A 80 18.90 30.98 -37.35
N LEU A 81 19.16 29.69 -37.55
CA LEU A 81 18.32 28.61 -37.00
C LEU A 81 18.65 28.32 -35.52
N THR A 82 19.84 28.72 -35.06
CA THR A 82 20.35 28.42 -33.72
C THR A 82 19.38 28.79 -32.59
N PRO A 83 18.75 29.99 -32.55
CA PRO A 83 17.79 30.31 -31.48
C PRO A 83 16.56 29.40 -31.48
N TYR A 84 16.08 28.98 -32.66
CA TYR A 84 14.95 28.05 -32.78
C TYR A 84 15.32 26.64 -32.33
N VAL A 85 16.54 26.20 -32.64
CA VAL A 85 17.05 24.90 -32.17
C VAL A 85 17.16 24.88 -30.65
N VAL A 86 17.73 25.93 -30.04
CA VAL A 86 17.81 26.06 -28.60
C VAL A 86 16.42 26.07 -27.96
N LEU A 87 15.47 26.81 -28.54
CA LEU A 87 14.10 26.89 -28.05
C LEU A 87 13.38 25.54 -28.10
N VAL A 88 13.51 24.79 -29.20
CA VAL A 88 12.93 23.44 -29.33
C VAL A 88 13.55 22.46 -28.34
N VAL A 89 14.88 22.51 -28.15
CA VAL A 89 15.57 21.66 -27.17
C VAL A 89 15.06 21.94 -25.76
N ILE A 90 14.92 23.21 -25.37
CA ILE A 90 14.36 23.58 -24.06
C ILE A 90 12.92 23.10 -23.91
N LEU A 91 12.06 23.37 -24.90
CA LEU A 91 10.65 22.98 -24.89
C LEU A 91 10.42 21.47 -24.88
N ILE A 92 11.33 20.66 -25.44
CA ILE A 92 11.24 19.19 -25.40
C ILE A 92 11.84 18.64 -24.11
N SER A 93 12.94 19.23 -23.63
CA SER A 93 13.63 18.77 -22.41
C SER A 93 12.77 18.89 -21.15
N PHE A 94 11.94 19.93 -21.04
CA PHE A 94 11.07 20.15 -19.89
C PHE A 94 9.99 19.05 -19.70
N PRO A 95 9.16 18.73 -20.70
CA PRO A 95 8.17 17.65 -20.58
C PRO A 95 8.82 16.25 -20.49
N LEU A 96 9.96 16.02 -21.16
CA LEU A 96 10.72 14.77 -20.98
C LEU A 96 11.27 14.62 -19.56
N GLY A 97 11.82 15.69 -19.00
CA GLY A 97 12.28 15.73 -17.61
C GLY A 97 11.16 15.43 -16.63
N TYR A 98 9.97 16.01 -16.84
CA TYR A 98 8.79 15.71 -16.05
C TYR A 98 8.35 14.24 -16.18
N LEU A 99 8.32 13.68 -17.39
CA LEU A 99 7.96 12.27 -17.61
C LEU A 99 8.96 11.31 -16.95
N VAL A 100 10.26 11.58 -17.08
CA VAL A 100 11.33 10.78 -16.46
C VAL A 100 11.26 10.87 -14.93
N TRP A 101 11.05 12.07 -14.38
CA TRP A 101 10.87 12.25 -12.94
C TRP A 101 9.65 11.50 -12.42
N LYS A 102 8.49 11.61 -13.11
CA LYS A 102 7.27 10.87 -12.79
C LYS A 102 7.46 9.36 -12.90
N PHE A 103 8.20 8.88 -13.90
CA PHE A 103 8.46 7.45 -14.08
C PHE A 103 9.36 6.89 -12.96
N MET A 104 10.38 7.66 -12.54
CA MET A 104 11.24 7.28 -11.41
C MET A 104 10.54 7.38 -10.05
N HIS A 105 9.58 8.31 -9.90
CA HIS A 105 8.80 8.52 -8.69
C HIS A 105 7.36 8.04 -8.87
N ARG A 106 7.15 6.92 -9.57
CA ARG A 106 5.86 6.24 -9.64
C ARG A 106 5.53 5.65 -8.26
N GLU A 107 5.28 6.51 -7.28
CA GLU A 107 4.35 6.17 -6.23
C GLU A 107 3.01 6.05 -6.95
N ALA A 108 2.41 4.86 -6.92
CA ALA A 108 1.04 4.69 -7.35
C ALA A 108 0.23 5.69 -6.52
N ILE A 109 -0.19 6.79 -7.15
CA ILE A 109 -1.12 7.73 -6.52
C ILE A 109 -2.40 6.93 -6.44
N GLU A 110 -2.55 6.16 -5.35
CA GLU A 110 -3.73 5.33 -5.12
C GLU A 110 -4.93 6.26 -5.17
N SER A 111 -5.84 5.97 -6.09
CA SER A 111 -7.13 6.64 -6.15
C SER A 111 -7.76 6.56 -4.75
N PRO A 112 -8.45 7.61 -4.25
CA PRO A 112 -9.16 7.53 -2.98
C PRO A 112 -10.12 6.32 -2.91
N LEU A 113 -10.62 5.88 -4.06
CA LEU A 113 -11.45 4.70 -4.21
C LEU A 113 -10.66 3.39 -4.07
N ASP A 114 -9.49 3.30 -4.69
CA ASP A 114 -8.59 2.15 -4.56
C ASP A 114 -8.07 2.01 -3.13
N TYR A 115 -7.76 3.14 -2.48
CA TYR A 115 -7.39 3.17 -1.07
C TYR A 115 -8.49 2.59 -0.17
N LEU A 116 -9.75 3.01 -0.38
CA LEU A 116 -10.89 2.51 0.39
C LEU A 116 -11.10 1.00 0.17
N HIS A 117 -11.07 0.53 -1.08
CA HIS A 117 -11.18 -0.90 -1.39
C HIS A 117 -10.04 -1.73 -0.80
N LYS A 118 -8.79 -1.25 -0.94
CA LYS A 118 -7.60 -1.92 -0.39
C LYS A 118 -7.70 -2.02 1.12
N ARG A 119 -8.18 -0.98 1.79
CA ARG A 119 -8.35 -0.95 3.24
C ARG A 119 -9.48 -1.86 3.72
N GLU A 120 -10.63 -1.84 3.05
CA GLU A 120 -11.76 -2.75 3.33
C GLU A 120 -11.35 -4.21 3.18
N LYS A 121 -10.75 -4.57 2.04
CA LYS A 121 -10.27 -5.92 1.74
C LYS A 121 -9.24 -6.38 2.78
N SER A 122 -8.26 -5.52 3.11
CA SER A 122 -7.22 -5.85 4.09
C SER A 122 -7.81 -6.06 5.49
N ALA A 123 -8.73 -5.19 5.92
CA ALA A 123 -9.40 -5.35 7.22
C ALA A 123 -10.19 -6.65 7.30
N ARG A 124 -10.90 -7.02 6.22
CA ARG A 124 -11.66 -8.27 6.14
C ARG A 124 -10.76 -9.50 6.20
N ILE A 125 -9.63 -9.49 5.49
CA ILE A 125 -8.61 -10.56 5.55
C ILE A 125 -8.10 -10.71 6.98
N VAL A 126 -7.65 -9.62 7.62
CA VAL A 126 -7.08 -9.71 8.98
C VAL A 126 -8.13 -10.13 10.01
N LEU A 127 -9.38 -9.69 9.87
CA LEU A 127 -10.47 -10.13 10.73
C LEU A 127 -10.70 -11.64 10.63
N ASN A 128 -10.88 -12.15 9.41
CA ASN A 128 -11.30 -13.53 9.16
C ASN A 128 -10.17 -14.55 9.24
N GLU A 129 -8.97 -14.19 8.79
CA GLU A 129 -7.82 -15.12 8.71
C GLU A 129 -6.92 -15.05 9.95
N PHE A 130 -6.93 -13.94 10.70
CA PHE A 130 -6.08 -13.79 11.89
C PHE A 130 -6.87 -13.67 13.19
N TYR A 131 -7.72 -12.65 13.36
CA TYR A 131 -8.32 -12.38 14.67
C TYR A 131 -9.36 -13.39 15.12
N LEU A 132 -10.29 -13.80 14.24
CA LEU A 132 -11.29 -14.82 14.59
C LEU A 132 -10.63 -16.18 14.89
N PRO A 133 -9.72 -16.70 14.05
CA PRO A 133 -9.03 -17.95 14.34
C PRO A 133 -8.14 -17.87 15.59
N LEU A 134 -7.47 -16.73 15.83
CA LEU A 134 -6.68 -16.49 17.05
C LEU A 134 -7.56 -16.57 18.30
N LYS A 135 -8.72 -15.90 18.31
CA LYS A 135 -9.66 -15.94 19.43
C LYS A 135 -10.11 -17.36 19.73
N GLU A 136 -10.48 -18.12 18.71
CA GLU A 136 -10.91 -19.51 18.87
C GLU A 136 -9.79 -20.41 19.40
N ALA A 137 -8.60 -20.29 18.82
CA ALA A 137 -7.46 -21.12 19.18
C ALA A 137 -7.01 -20.84 20.62
N LEU A 138 -6.98 -19.57 21.05
CA LEU A 138 -6.71 -19.22 22.44
C LEU A 138 -7.79 -19.73 23.40
N LYS A 139 -9.08 -19.66 23.02
CA LYS A 139 -10.19 -20.14 23.86
C LYS A 139 -10.14 -21.66 24.07
N LYS A 140 -9.79 -22.41 23.03
CA LYS A 140 -9.66 -23.88 23.08
C LYS A 140 -8.29 -24.35 23.59
N GLN A 141 -7.35 -23.42 23.82
CA GLN A 141 -5.93 -23.70 24.06
C GLN A 141 -5.32 -24.64 23.00
N ASP A 142 -5.78 -24.51 21.75
CA ASP A 142 -5.39 -25.35 20.63
C ASP A 142 -4.04 -24.88 20.07
N LYS A 143 -2.97 -25.51 20.53
CA LYS A 143 -1.59 -25.17 20.15
C LYS A 143 -1.31 -25.42 18.67
N GLU A 144 -1.91 -26.45 18.07
CA GLU A 144 -1.74 -26.75 16.65
C GLU A 144 -2.37 -25.65 15.80
N ARG A 145 -3.57 -25.19 16.14
CA ARG A 145 -4.18 -24.03 15.45
C ARG A 145 -3.36 -22.76 15.60
N LEU A 146 -2.82 -22.48 16.79
CA LEU A 146 -1.95 -21.31 16.97
C LEU A 146 -0.67 -21.41 16.15
N ARG A 147 -0.11 -22.63 16.02
CA ARG A 147 1.06 -22.88 15.18
C ARG A 147 0.75 -22.64 13.71
N LEU A 148 -0.35 -23.21 13.21
CA LEU A 148 -0.80 -22.98 11.84
C LEU A 148 -1.03 -21.50 11.56
N LEU A 149 -1.56 -20.75 12.52
CA LEU A 149 -1.76 -19.31 12.39
C LEU A 149 -0.43 -18.55 12.29
N ALA A 150 0.56 -18.92 13.10
CA ALA A 150 1.93 -18.38 13.02
C ALA A 150 2.59 -18.73 11.68
N ASP A 151 2.47 -19.98 11.21
CA ASP A 151 2.97 -20.42 9.91
C ASP A 151 2.29 -19.64 8.76
N THR A 152 0.98 -19.40 8.86
CA THR A 152 0.20 -18.65 7.87
C THR A 152 0.66 -17.19 7.79
N LEU A 153 0.99 -16.55 8.92
CA LEU A 153 1.54 -15.20 8.93
C LEU A 153 2.89 -15.08 8.17
N LEU A 154 3.66 -16.16 8.10
CA LEU A 154 4.97 -16.18 7.43
C LEU A 154 4.87 -16.58 5.95
N THR A 155 3.88 -17.39 5.60
CA THR A 155 3.78 -18.02 4.27
C THR A 155 2.71 -17.39 3.38
N ASN A 156 1.63 -16.85 3.94
CA ASN A 156 0.55 -16.22 3.19
C ASN A 156 0.86 -14.73 2.97
N LEU A 157 1.34 -14.40 1.76
CA LEU A 157 1.65 -13.03 1.37
C LEU A 157 0.43 -12.09 1.48
N SER A 158 -0.77 -12.57 1.16
CA SER A 158 -1.99 -11.76 1.22
C SER A 158 -2.33 -11.34 2.65
N LEU A 159 -2.12 -12.24 3.62
CA LEU A 159 -2.34 -11.92 5.03
C LEU A 159 -1.25 -10.98 5.58
N ALA A 160 0.01 -11.24 5.21
CA ALA A 160 1.14 -10.41 5.61
C ALA A 160 0.97 -8.96 5.11
N GLU A 161 0.65 -8.78 3.82
CA GLU A 161 0.36 -7.48 3.24
C GLU A 161 -0.85 -6.82 3.88
N ALA A 162 -1.92 -7.58 4.16
CA ALA A 162 -3.10 -7.04 4.82
C ALA A 162 -2.77 -6.47 6.21
N ILE A 163 -1.99 -7.19 7.02
CA ILE A 163 -1.53 -6.77 8.35
C ILE A 163 -0.73 -5.46 8.29
N GLU A 164 0.15 -5.33 7.30
CA GLU A 164 0.93 -4.11 7.09
C GLU A 164 0.04 -2.95 6.61
N ASN A 165 -0.86 -3.20 5.66
CA ASN A 165 -1.78 -2.21 5.11
C ASN A 165 -2.70 -1.58 6.16
N ILE A 166 -3.15 -2.36 7.16
CA ILE A 166 -3.95 -1.85 8.28
C ILE A 166 -3.12 -1.49 9.53
N ASN A 167 -1.79 -1.47 9.39
CA ASN A 167 -0.83 -1.07 10.42
C ASN A 167 -0.98 -1.83 11.76
N GLU A 168 -1.21 -3.14 11.67
CA GLU A 168 -1.28 -4.03 12.84
C GLU A 168 0.09 -4.36 13.42
N GLY A 169 1.15 -4.22 12.62
CA GLY A 169 2.52 -4.50 13.00
C GLY A 169 3.26 -5.27 11.92
N ASN A 170 4.33 -5.96 12.31
CA ASN A 170 5.11 -6.82 11.43
C ASN A 170 4.63 -8.27 11.56
N PRO A 171 4.20 -8.94 10.47
CA PRO A 171 3.74 -10.33 10.50
C PRO A 171 4.73 -11.31 11.11
N LYS A 172 6.05 -11.10 10.89
CA LYS A 172 7.11 -11.96 11.42
C LYS A 172 7.22 -11.86 12.94
N ILE A 173 7.12 -10.65 13.49
CA ILE A 173 7.15 -10.42 14.95
C ILE A 173 5.88 -11.02 15.58
N MET A 174 4.74 -10.88 14.91
CA MET A 174 3.48 -11.48 15.37
C MET A 174 3.54 -13.02 15.38
N ALA A 175 4.11 -13.64 14.34
CA ALA A 175 4.32 -15.08 14.28
C ALA A 175 5.29 -15.55 15.38
N TYR A 176 6.39 -14.82 15.59
CA TYR A 176 7.35 -15.10 16.65
C TYR A 176 6.69 -15.10 18.04
N ALA A 177 5.88 -14.08 18.35
CA ALA A 177 5.13 -14.02 19.59
C ALA A 177 4.20 -15.23 19.80
N LEU A 178 3.55 -15.71 18.74
CA LEU A 178 2.72 -16.91 18.81
C LEU A 178 3.56 -18.18 19.07
N TYR A 179 4.73 -18.33 18.44
CA TYR A 179 5.62 -19.45 18.73
C TYR A 179 6.15 -19.42 20.16
N LEU A 180 6.47 -18.24 20.70
CA LEU A 180 6.83 -18.08 22.11
C LEU A 180 5.70 -18.54 23.03
N TYR A 181 4.46 -18.11 22.75
CA TYR A 181 3.29 -18.53 23.52
C TYR A 181 3.08 -20.05 23.50
N ILE A 182 3.30 -20.70 22.36
CA ILE A 182 3.16 -22.16 22.20
C ILE A 182 4.29 -22.90 22.95
N SER A 183 5.49 -22.35 22.91
CA SER A 183 6.72 -22.98 23.44
C SER A 183 6.93 -22.75 24.93
N ARG A 184 6.10 -21.93 25.58
CA ARG A 184 6.19 -21.58 27.00
C ARG A 184 6.32 -22.78 27.95
N ASP A 185 5.66 -23.90 27.63
CA ASP A 185 5.66 -25.08 28.50
C ASP A 185 6.91 -25.94 28.30
N LYS A 186 7.66 -25.73 27.21
CA LYS A 186 8.88 -26.48 26.86
C LYS A 186 10.16 -25.80 27.32
N TYR A 187 10.18 -24.47 27.38
CA TYR A 187 11.38 -23.70 27.72
C TYR A 187 11.07 -22.68 28.82
N PRO A 188 11.45 -22.96 30.08
CA PRO A 188 11.14 -22.09 31.21
C PRO A 188 11.93 -20.76 31.23
N ASN A 189 13.02 -20.64 30.46
CA ASN A 189 13.88 -19.43 30.40
C ASN A 189 13.55 -18.51 29.20
N LEU A 190 12.28 -18.42 28.78
CA LEU A 190 11.86 -17.57 27.65
C LEU A 190 11.64 -16.09 28.03
N LYS A 191 11.98 -15.69 29.26
CA LYS A 191 11.63 -14.36 29.79
C LYS A 191 12.22 -13.23 28.95
N ASP A 192 13.50 -13.31 28.63
CA ASP A 192 14.21 -12.29 27.85
C ASP A 192 13.63 -12.17 26.43
N ASP A 193 13.37 -13.32 25.79
CA ASP A 193 12.73 -13.39 24.45
C ASP A 193 11.32 -12.78 24.44
N ILE A 194 10.55 -13.01 25.51
CA ILE A 194 9.20 -12.44 25.66
C ILE A 194 9.28 -10.92 25.86
N GLU A 195 10.23 -10.42 26.66
CA GLU A 195 10.45 -8.98 26.85
C GLU A 195 10.84 -8.29 25.54
N GLU A 196 11.75 -8.90 24.76
CA GLU A 196 12.13 -8.39 23.44
C GLU A 196 10.92 -8.36 22.48
N ALA A 197 10.14 -9.44 22.42
CA ALA A 197 8.94 -9.49 21.59
C ALA A 197 7.91 -8.41 21.99
N VAL A 198 7.71 -8.17 23.28
CA VAL A 198 6.80 -7.12 23.80
C VAL A 198 7.25 -5.72 23.38
N ALA A 199 8.56 -5.47 23.33
CA ALA A 199 9.13 -4.20 22.89
C ALA A 199 8.88 -3.94 21.40
N LEU A 200 8.98 -4.99 20.57
CA LEU A 200 8.81 -4.92 19.12
C LEU A 200 7.34 -4.99 18.64
N LEU A 201 6.45 -5.60 19.43
CA LEU A 201 5.04 -5.75 19.09
C LEU A 201 4.27 -4.42 19.14
N ARG A 202 3.76 -4.01 17.98
CA ARG A 202 2.74 -2.95 17.87
C ARG A 202 1.32 -3.45 18.15
N ASN A 203 1.05 -4.73 17.85
CA ASN A 203 -0.25 -5.34 18.01
C ASN A 203 -0.65 -5.44 19.49
N LYS A 204 -1.64 -4.65 19.93
CA LYS A 204 -2.05 -4.59 21.34
C LYS A 204 -2.55 -5.95 21.88
N PRO A 205 -3.41 -6.70 21.16
CA PRO A 205 -3.85 -8.02 21.62
C PRO A 205 -2.71 -9.02 21.87
N LEU A 206 -1.76 -9.13 20.93
CA LEU A 206 -0.59 -10.01 21.12
C LEU A 206 0.36 -9.50 22.19
N LYS A 207 0.51 -8.18 22.32
CA LYS A 207 1.31 -7.58 23.39
C LYS A 207 0.73 -7.92 24.77
N ALA A 208 -0.59 -7.81 24.93
CA ALA A 208 -1.28 -8.22 26.15
C ALA A 208 -1.13 -9.73 26.40
N LEU A 209 -1.17 -10.56 25.36
CA LEU A 209 -0.90 -12.00 25.45
C LEU A 209 0.50 -12.26 26.03
N MET A 210 1.52 -11.62 25.48
CA MET A 210 2.91 -11.78 25.92
C MET A 210 3.14 -11.26 27.35
N MET A 211 2.59 -10.08 27.69
CA MET A 211 2.64 -9.55 29.06
C MET A 211 2.00 -10.51 30.07
N SER A 212 0.88 -11.14 29.70
CA SER A 212 0.22 -12.12 30.58
C SER A 212 1.04 -13.39 30.82
N LEU A 213 2.06 -13.67 29.99
CA LEU A 213 3.04 -14.71 30.26
C LEU A 213 4.10 -14.26 31.27
N LEU A 214 4.58 -13.01 31.17
CA LEU A 214 5.56 -12.44 32.10
C LEU A 214 5.01 -12.31 33.53
N GLU A 215 3.72 -12.02 33.69
CA GLU A 215 3.08 -11.97 35.02
C GLU A 215 2.94 -13.35 35.67
N LYS A 216 3.04 -14.42 34.88
CA LYS A 216 2.89 -15.81 35.34
C LYS A 216 4.23 -16.55 35.50
N SER A 217 5.32 -16.00 34.97
CA SER A 217 6.69 -16.54 35.06
C SER A 217 7.41 -16.02 36.30
#